data_AF-A0A0C1U2F9-F1
#
_entry.id   AF-A0A0C1U2F9-F1
#
_cell.length_a   1.000
_cell.length_b   1.000
_cell.length_c   1.000
_cell.angle_alpha   90.00
_cell.angle_beta   90.00
_cell.angle_gamma   90.00
#
_symmetry.space_group_name_H-M   'P 1'
#
loop_
_entity.id
_entity.type
_entity.pdbx_description
1 polymer ?
#
loop_
_entity_poly.entity_id
_entity_poly.type
_entity_poly.pdbx_seq_one_letter_code
_entity_poly.pdbx_strand_id
1 'polypeptide(L)'
;MFSFESPDHRGRTLNLGETVILQEEINDFISILRKHGILVTALHNHWLFEDPRLMYIHFESIDNPIDFARKVAEALCVLRR
;
A
#
# COMPACT_ATOMS: atom_id res chain seq x y z
N MET A 1 4.70 3.99 5.26
CA MET A 1 4.03 4.32 6.54
C MET A 1 2.77 3.46 6.68
N PHE A 2 2.39 3.09 7.90
CA PHE A 2 1.14 2.36 8.15
C PHE A 2 0.36 3.05 9.28
N SER A 3 -0.97 3.10 9.16
CA SER A 3 -1.88 3.58 10.21
C SER A 3 -3.01 2.58 10.39
N PHE A 4 -3.48 2.43 11.63
CA PHE A 4 -4.56 1.54 12.03
C PHE A 4 -5.53 2.33 12.89
N GLU A 5 -6.70 2.63 12.34
CA GLU A 5 -7.60 3.63 12.89
C GLU A 5 -8.99 3.07 13.16
N SER A 6 -9.71 3.72 14.08
CA SER A 6 -11.14 3.48 14.32
C SER A 6 -11.53 1.99 14.49
N PRO A 7 -10.99 1.28 15.51
CA PRO A 7 -11.31 -0.14 15.71
C PRO A 7 -12.81 -0.35 15.96
N ASP A 8 -13.41 -1.30 15.24
CA ASP A 8 -14.78 -1.72 15.46
C ASP A 8 -14.88 -2.77 16.59
N HIS A 9 -16.11 -3.07 17.02
CA HIS A 9 -16.41 -4.09 18.04
C HIS A 9 -15.94 -5.52 17.70
N ARG A 10 -15.49 -5.78 16.46
CA ARG A 10 -14.98 -7.07 15.98
C ARG A 10 -13.46 -7.04 15.82
N GLY A 11 -12.80 -5.96 16.22
CA GLY A 11 -11.34 -5.79 16.13
C GLY A 11 -10.83 -5.55 14.71
N ARG A 12 -11.69 -5.13 13.78
CA ARG A 12 -11.26 -4.63 12.46
C ARG A 12 -10.99 -3.14 12.55
N THR A 13 -10.08 -2.65 11.74
CA THR A 13 -9.66 -1.24 11.71
C THR A 13 -9.71 -0.72 10.29
N LEU A 14 -9.79 0.61 10.14
CA LEU A 14 -9.40 1.27 8.90
C LEU A 14 -7.88 1.21 8.82
N ASN A 15 -7.37 0.44 7.86
CA ASN A 15 -5.96 0.15 7.68
C ASN A 15 -5.46 0.96 6.50
N LEU A 16 -4.47 1.82 6.74
CA LEU A 16 -3.88 2.68 5.73
C LEU A 16 -2.42 2.29 5.52
N GLY A 17 -1.98 2.32 4.27
CA GLY A 17 -0.59 2.10 3.90
C GLY A 17 -0.12 3.08 2.84
N GLU A 18 1.14 3.46 2.97
CA GLU A 18 1.86 4.28 2.01
C GLU A 18 3.27 3.72 1.82
N THR A 19 3.76 3.71 0.58
CA THR A 19 5.17 3.46 0.30
C THR A 19 5.66 4.27 -0.89
N VAL A 20 6.98 4.48 -0.92
CA VAL A 20 7.69 4.89 -2.14
C VAL A 20 7.82 3.67 -3.05
N ILE A 21 7.74 3.88 -4.35
CA ILE A 21 7.75 2.83 -5.37
C ILE A 21 8.36 3.35 -6.67
N LEU A 22 9.12 2.52 -7.38
CA LEU A 22 9.62 2.85 -8.72
C LEU A 22 8.51 2.68 -9.76
N GLN A 23 8.58 3.45 -10.85
CA GLN A 23 7.55 3.39 -11.90
C GLN A 23 7.31 1.98 -12.46
N GLU A 24 8.37 1.20 -12.59
CA GLU A 24 8.33 -0.17 -13.11
C GLU A 24 7.69 -1.18 -12.14
N GLU A 25 7.65 -0.89 -10.84
CA GLU A 25 7.11 -1.79 -9.80
C GLU A 25 5.60 -1.62 -9.58
N ILE A 26 5.03 -0.50 -10.06
CA ILE A 26 3.66 -0.07 -9.75
C ILE A 26 2.62 -1.13 -10.08
N ASN A 27 2.69 -1.71 -11.28
CA ASN A 27 1.63 -2.62 -11.75
C ASN A 27 1.64 -3.94 -10.98
N ASP A 28 2.83 -4.48 -10.67
CA ASP A 28 2.94 -5.72 -9.90
C ASP A 28 2.45 -5.51 -8.46
N PHE A 29 2.86 -4.40 -7.83
CA PHE A 29 2.43 -4.04 -6.50
C PHE A 29 0.90 -3.85 -6.42
N ILE A 30 0.31 -3.05 -7.32
CA ILE A 30 -1.14 -2.83 -7.40
C ILE A 30 -1.90 -4.13 -7.65
N SER A 31 -1.36 -5.02 -8.48
CA SER A 31 -2.01 -6.30 -8.80
C SER A 31 -2.16 -7.18 -7.55
N ILE A 32 -1.13 -7.25 -6.70
CA ILE A 32 -1.18 -8.00 -5.45
C ILE A 32 -2.15 -7.34 -4.45
N LEU A 33 -2.10 -6.01 -4.29
CA LEU A 33 -3.04 -5.30 -3.42
C LEU A 33 -4.50 -5.58 -3.82
N ARG A 34 -4.82 -5.46 -5.12
CA ARG A 34 -6.18 -5.72 -5.64
C ARG A 34 -6.62 -7.16 -5.46
N LYS A 35 -5.71 -8.13 -5.66
CA LYS A 35 -5.98 -9.55 -5.40
C LYS A 35 -6.40 -9.80 -3.95
N HIS A 36 -5.87 -9.01 -3.01
CA HIS A 36 -6.18 -9.06 -1.58
C HIS A 36 -7.36 -8.18 -1.14
N GLY A 37 -8.04 -7.53 -2.09
CA GLY A 37 -9.15 -6.62 -1.82
C GLY A 37 -8.73 -5.31 -1.16
N ILE A 38 -7.46 -4.92 -1.28
CA ILE A 38 -6.94 -3.64 -0.79
C ILE A 38 -7.16 -2.58 -1.87
N LEU A 39 -7.82 -1.48 -1.50
CA LEU A 39 -8.11 -0.36 -2.38
C LEU A 39 -6.87 0.52 -2.54
N VAL A 40 -6.49 0.82 -3.77
CA VAL A 40 -5.47 1.84 -4.05
C VAL A 40 -6.16 3.20 -4.13
N THR A 41 -5.81 4.12 -3.25
CA THR A 41 -6.48 5.42 -3.09
C THR A 41 -5.78 6.55 -3.82
N ALA A 42 -4.46 6.50 -3.95
CA ALA A 42 -3.70 7.50 -4.70
C ALA A 42 -2.38 6.95 -5.24
N LEU A 43 -1.90 7.55 -6.34
CA LEU A 43 -0.58 7.35 -6.91
C LEU A 43 -0.08 8.69 -7.46
N HIS A 44 1.05 9.19 -6.98
CA HIS A 44 1.58 10.52 -7.34
C HIS A 44 3.10 10.63 -7.09
N ASN A 45 3.73 11.74 -7.48
CA ASN A 45 5.14 12.05 -7.18
C ASN A 45 5.24 13.37 -6.40
N HIS A 46 6.30 13.53 -5.59
CA HIS A 46 6.54 14.76 -4.81
C HIS A 46 7.57 15.69 -5.45
N TRP A 47 8.45 15.16 -6.30
CA TRP A 47 9.59 15.89 -6.83
C TRP A 47 9.50 16.11 -8.34
N LEU A 48 10.15 17.18 -8.81
CA LEU A 48 10.33 17.46 -10.22
C LEU A 48 11.74 17.03 -10.64
N PHE A 49 11.86 16.48 -11.86
CA PHE A 49 13.15 16.15 -12.50
C PHE A 49 14.05 15.14 -11.74
N GLU A 50 13.46 14.32 -10.88
CA GLU A 50 14.15 13.19 -10.24
C GLU A 50 14.46 12.06 -11.23
N ASP A 51 15.61 11.41 -11.03
CA ASP A 51 16.05 10.22 -11.77
C ASP A 51 16.79 9.27 -10.81
N PRO A 52 16.27 8.07 -10.51
CA PRO A 52 15.00 7.52 -11.03
C PRO A 52 13.78 8.25 -10.46
N ARG A 53 12.66 8.19 -11.18
CA ARG A 53 11.40 8.78 -10.71
C ARG A 53 10.81 7.98 -9.55
N LEU A 54 10.65 8.62 -8.40
CA LEU A 54 10.06 8.07 -7.20
C LEU A 54 8.57 8.41 -7.17
N MET A 55 7.75 7.37 -7.11
CA MET A 55 6.31 7.49 -6.97
C MET A 55 5.93 7.14 -5.53
N TYR A 56 4.79 7.64 -5.10
CA TYR A 56 4.19 7.39 -3.79
C TYR A 56 2.82 6.80 -4.04
N ILE A 57 2.55 5.67 -3.41
CA ILE A 57 1.28 4.96 -3.53
C ILE A 57 0.61 4.85 -2.17
N HIS A 58 -0.69 5.16 -2.14
CA HIS A 58 -1.54 5.11 -0.96
C HIS A 58 -2.60 4.03 -1.17
N PHE A 59 -2.90 3.27 -0.12
CA PHE A 59 -3.85 2.18 -0.17
C PHE A 59 -4.51 1.92 1.18
N GLU A 60 -5.73 1.36 1.15
CA GLU A 60 -6.53 1.12 2.35
C GLU A 60 -7.38 -0.15 2.30
N SER A 61 -7.77 -0.64 3.47
CA SER A 61 -8.81 -1.65 3.64
C SER A 61 -9.46 -1.59 5.02
N ILE A 62 -10.64 -2.21 5.18
CA ILE A 62 -11.28 -2.39 6.48
C ILE A 62 -11.30 -3.88 6.83
N ASP A 63 -10.29 -4.33 7.56
CA ASP A 63 -10.14 -5.73 7.98
C ASP A 63 -9.28 -5.85 9.26
N ASN A 64 -8.95 -7.08 9.64
CA ASN A 64 -8.07 -7.30 10.78
C ASN A 64 -6.67 -6.72 10.48
N PRO A 65 -6.08 -5.92 11.38
CA PRO A 65 -4.81 -5.23 11.13
C PRO A 65 -3.63 -6.18 10.85
N ILE A 66 -3.65 -7.39 11.42
CA ILE A 66 -2.62 -8.40 11.17
C ILE A 66 -2.79 -9.04 9.79
N ASP A 67 -4.03 -9.25 9.35
CA ASP A 67 -4.29 -9.76 8.00
C ASP A 67 -3.92 -8.73 6.94
N PHE A 68 -4.25 -7.45 7.17
CA PHE A 68 -3.73 -6.35 6.35
C PHE A 68 -2.21 -6.38 6.24
N ALA A 69 -1.51 -6.44 7.38
CA ALA A 69 -0.05 -6.46 7.40
C ALA A 69 0.54 -7.61 6.59
N ARG A 70 -0.05 -8.82 6.67
CA ARG A 70 0.38 -9.98 5.87
C ARG A 70 0.16 -9.80 4.38
N LYS A 71 -1.02 -9.32 3.98
CA LYS A 71 -1.36 -9.05 2.57
C LYS A 71 -0.43 -8.00 1.96
N VAL A 72 -0.15 -6.94 2.71
CA VAL A 72 0.75 -5.87 2.29
C VAL A 72 2.20 -6.34 2.24
N ALA A 73 2.62 -7.20 3.17
CA ALA A 73 3.96 -7.80 3.13
C ALA A 73 4.19 -8.61 1.84
N GLU A 74 3.18 -9.34 1.33
CA GLU A 74 3.24 -10.01 0.03
C GLU A 74 3.43 -9.00 -1.11
N ALA A 75 2.70 -7.88 -1.09
CA ALA A 75 2.86 -6.83 -2.10
C ALA A 75 4.26 -6.21 -2.04
N LEU A 76 4.78 -5.93 -0.85
CA LEU A 76 6.12 -5.35 -0.66
C LEU A 76 7.26 -6.23 -1.18
N CYS A 77 7.05 -7.55 -1.33
CA CYS A 77 8.06 -8.45 -1.87
C CYS A 77 8.41 -8.20 -3.34
N VAL A 78 7.59 -7.47 -4.10
CA VAL A 78 7.89 -7.12 -5.50
C VAL A 78 8.75 -5.86 -5.62
N LEU A 79 8.95 -5.13 -4.52
CA LEU A 79 9.79 -3.95 -4.53
C LEU A 79 11.26 -4.35 -4.46
N ARG A 80 12.11 -3.64 -5.20
CA ARG A 80 13.56 -3.78 -5.13
C ARG A 80 14.04 -3.39 -3.72
N ARG A 81 15.05 -4.12 -3.23
CA ARG A 81 15.69 -3.89 -1.93
C ARG A 81 16.84 -2.90 -2.04
#